data_AF-A0AAP5LW59-F1
#
_entry.id   AF-A0AAP5LW59-F1
#
_cell.length_a   1.000
_cell.length_b   1.000
_cell.length_c   1.000
_cell.angle_alpha   90.00
_cell.angle_beta   90.00
_cell.angle_gamma   90.00
#
_symmetry.space_group_name_H-M   'P 1'
#
loop_
_entity.id
_entity.type
_entity.pdbx_description
1 polymer ?
#
loop_
_entity_poly.entity_id
_entity_poly.type
_entity_poly.pdbx_seq_one_letter_code
_entity_poly.pdbx_strand_id
1 'polypeptide(L)'
;MTAFCAALRDTRLPPLALLELAAAAVGSVYREVADAHCGDQPCPCGWHPRLQADLEALQAALALNATPAPQADLARMAVLGRA
;
A
#
# COMPACT_ATOMS: atom_id res chain seq x y z
N MET A 1 -5.08 -0.05 -9.55
CA MET A 1 -4.49 0.97 -10.45
C MET A 1 -5.50 1.72 -11.30
N THR A 2 -6.46 1.05 -11.95
CA THR A 2 -7.43 1.68 -12.86
C THR A 2 -8.28 2.77 -12.20
N ALA A 3 -8.81 2.51 -10.98
CA ALA A 3 -9.56 3.50 -10.22
C ALA A 3 -8.71 4.71 -9.78
N PHE A 4 -7.46 4.47 -9.38
CA PHE A 4 -6.49 5.53 -9.03
C PHE A 4 -6.16 6.42 -10.24
N CYS A 5 -5.88 5.82 -11.40
CA CYS A 5 -5.61 6.57 -12.62
C CYS A 5 -6.84 7.33 -13.14
N ALA A 6 -8.06 6.80 -12.92
CA ALA A 6 -9.29 7.50 -13.24
C ALA A 6 -9.48 8.72 -12.31
N ALA A 7 -9.30 8.53 -10.99
CA ALA A 7 -9.37 9.62 -10.03
C ALA A 7 -8.34 10.74 -10.33
N LEU A 8 -7.10 10.41 -10.73
CA LEU A 8 -6.11 11.42 -11.15
C LEU A 8 -6.59 12.26 -12.35
N ARG A 9 -7.17 11.60 -13.36
CA ARG A 9 -7.65 12.29 -14.57
C ARG A 9 -8.84 13.20 -14.27
N ASP A 10 -9.76 12.75 -13.42
CA ASP A 10 -11.02 13.45 -13.17
C ASP A 10 -10.89 14.57 -12.12
N THR A 11 -9.97 14.43 -11.15
CA THR A 11 -9.85 15.37 -10.02
C THR A 11 -8.79 16.47 -10.22
N ARG A 12 -7.87 16.31 -11.18
CA ARG A 12 -6.67 17.17 -11.37
C ARG A 12 -5.80 17.36 -10.11
N LEU A 13 -5.93 16.48 -9.11
CA LEU A 13 -5.13 16.58 -7.90
C LEU A 13 -3.66 16.23 -8.19
N PRO A 14 -2.71 16.86 -7.48
CA PRO A 14 -1.33 16.41 -7.47
C PRO A 14 -1.26 14.92 -7.06
N PRO A 15 -0.38 14.10 -7.66
CA PRO A 15 -0.29 12.68 -7.32
C PRO A 15 -0.12 12.39 -5.83
N LEU A 16 0.64 13.23 -5.13
CA LEU A 16 0.85 13.08 -3.69
C LEU A 16 -0.42 13.35 -2.88
N ALA A 17 -1.23 14.35 -3.27
CA ALA A 17 -2.51 14.64 -2.61
C ALA A 17 -3.50 13.47 -2.75
N LEU A 18 -3.49 12.77 -3.90
CA LEU A 18 -4.31 11.58 -4.05
C LEU A 18 -3.81 10.40 -3.19
N LEU A 19 -2.49 10.25 -3.03
CA LEU A 19 -1.90 9.26 -2.13
C LEU A 19 -2.23 9.56 -0.67
N GLU A 20 -2.24 10.82 -0.25
CA GLU A 20 -2.65 11.25 1.08
C GLU A 20 -4.14 10.93 1.34
N LEU A 21 -5.01 11.17 0.37
CA LEU A 21 -6.42 10.78 0.46
C LEU A 21 -6.59 9.26 0.56
N ALA A 22 -5.82 8.49 -0.21
CA ALA A 22 -5.83 7.03 -0.11
C ALA A 22 -5.35 6.56 1.28
N ALA A 23 -4.30 7.17 1.82
CA ALA A 23 -3.81 6.88 3.16
C ALA A 23 -4.85 7.22 4.24
N ALA A 24 -5.57 8.34 4.11
CA ALA A 24 -6.65 8.72 5.01
C ALA A 24 -7.80 7.70 4.99
N ALA A 25 -8.19 7.21 3.81
CA ALA A 25 -9.21 6.18 3.66
C ALA A 25 -8.76 4.86 4.32
N VAL A 26 -7.52 4.41 4.07
CA VAL A 26 -6.94 3.21 4.71
C VAL A 26 -6.92 3.37 6.23
N GLY A 27 -6.54 4.53 6.75
CA GLY A 27 -6.55 4.81 8.19
C GLY A 27 -7.95 4.75 8.81
N SER A 28 -8.99 5.22 8.09
CA SER A 28 -10.38 5.09 8.56
C SER A 28 -10.81 3.64 8.64
N VAL A 29 -10.54 2.86 7.59
CA VAL A 29 -10.86 1.42 7.55
C VAL A 29 -10.12 0.69 8.67
N TYR A 30 -8.83 0.97 8.87
CA TYR A 30 -8.06 0.38 9.97
C TYR A 30 -8.75 0.62 11.33
N ARG A 31 -9.15 1.87 11.61
CA ARG A 31 -9.82 2.22 12.87
C ARG A 31 -11.13 1.46 13.05
N GLU A 32 -11.99 1.45 12.02
CA GLU A 32 -13.27 0.74 12.07
C GLU A 32 -13.09 -0.76 12.32
N VAL A 33 -12.11 -1.38 11.65
CA VAL A 33 -11.80 -2.80 11.83
C VAL A 33 -11.21 -3.04 13.23
N ALA A 34 -10.30 -2.17 13.70
CA ALA A 34 -9.72 -2.28 15.04
C ALA A 34 -10.79 -2.15 16.14
N ASP A 35 -11.69 -1.17 16.03
CA ASP A 35 -12.80 -0.95 16.97
C ASP A 35 -13.73 -2.18 17.03
N ALA A 36 -14.03 -2.79 15.87
CA ALA A 36 -14.82 -4.02 15.82
C ALA A 36 -14.14 -5.22 16.50
N HIS A 37 -12.80 -5.24 16.57
CA HIS A 37 -12.04 -6.30 17.24
C HIS A 37 -11.81 -6.03 18.73
N CYS A 38 -11.90 -4.77 19.16
CA CYS A 38 -11.79 -4.34 20.56
C CYS A 38 -13.15 -4.27 21.30
N GLY A 39 -14.27 -4.45 20.59
CA GLY A 39 -15.61 -4.40 21.16
C GLY A 39 -15.99 -5.63 22.02
N ASP A 40 -17.23 -5.63 22.53
CA ASP A 40 -17.72 -6.63 23.48
C ASP A 40 -17.76 -8.07 22.93
N GLN A 41 -17.68 -8.24 21.61
CA GLN A 41 -17.53 -9.53 20.96
C GLN A 41 -16.16 -9.61 20.28
N PRO A 42 -15.16 -10.23 20.93
CA PRO A 42 -13.84 -10.39 20.32
C PRO A 42 -13.96 -11.28 19.09
N CYS A 43 -13.46 -10.77 17.97
CA CYS A 43 -13.42 -11.53 16.73
C CYS A 43 -12.55 -12.78 16.90
N PRO A 44 -13.02 -13.98 16.46
CA PRO A 44 -12.28 -15.22 16.66
C PRO A 44 -11.04 -15.37 15.74
N CYS A 45 -10.75 -14.37 14.90
CA CYS A 45 -9.63 -14.41 13.96
C CYS A 45 -8.24 -14.35 14.64
N GLY A 46 -8.20 -14.00 15.93
CA GLY A 46 -6.97 -13.92 16.72
C GLY A 46 -6.12 -12.66 16.47
N TRP A 47 -6.52 -11.80 15.54
CA TRP A 47 -5.87 -10.50 15.34
C TRP A 47 -6.23 -9.55 16.48
N HIS A 48 -5.19 -8.99 17.12
CA HIS A 48 -5.32 -7.99 18.17
C HIS A 48 -4.68 -6.69 17.66
N PRO A 49 -5.47 -5.62 17.48
CA PRO A 49 -4.96 -4.36 16.96
C PRO A 49 -3.84 -3.80 17.84
N ARG A 50 -2.71 -3.45 17.23
CA ARG A 50 -1.56 -2.83 17.88
C ARG A 50 -1.12 -1.66 17.03
N LEU A 51 -1.79 -0.52 17.22
CA LEU A 51 -1.67 0.68 16.37
C LEU A 51 -0.25 0.94 15.87
N GLN A 52 0.73 1.05 16.78
CA GLN A 52 2.10 1.35 16.41
C GLN A 52 2.73 0.26 15.52
N ALA A 53 2.60 -1.02 15.91
CA ALA A 53 3.17 -2.14 15.16
C ALA A 53 2.48 -2.35 13.81
N ASP A 54 1.16 -2.14 13.75
CA ASP A 54 0.39 -2.27 12.52
C ASP A 54 0.75 -1.15 11.53
N LEU A 55 0.95 0.09 12.01
CA LEU A 55 1.41 1.21 11.17
C LEU A 55 2.83 0.97 10.65
N GLU A 56 3.74 0.46 11.47
CA GLU A 56 5.09 0.09 11.06
C GLU A 56 5.07 -1.00 9.98
N ALA A 57 4.22 -2.02 10.13
CA ALA A 57 4.05 -3.06 9.13
C ALA A 57 3.49 -2.52 7.80
N LEU A 58 2.52 -1.60 7.84
CA LEU A 58 1.98 -0.92 6.66
C LEU A 58 3.04 -0.06 5.96
N GLN A 59 3.84 0.69 6.71
CA GLN A 59 4.94 1.49 6.17
C GLN A 59 6.00 0.59 5.52
N ALA A 60 6.36 -0.53 6.15
CA ALA A 60 7.29 -1.51 5.60
C ALA A 60 6.74 -2.13 4.30
N ALA A 61 5.47 -2.53 4.28
CA ALA A 61 4.81 -3.06 3.08
C ALA A 61 4.79 -2.02 1.94
N LEU A 62 4.49 -0.76 2.24
CA LEU A 62 4.54 0.32 1.26
C LEU A 62 5.96 0.50 0.71
N ALA A 63 6.97 0.56 1.58
CA ALA A 63 8.36 0.71 1.17
C ALA A 63 8.82 -0.44 0.25
N LEU A 64 8.47 -1.69 0.58
CA LEU A 64 8.77 -2.87 -0.24
C LEU A 64 8.18 -2.77 -1.65
N ASN A 65 6.95 -2.26 -1.77
CA ASN A 65 6.26 -2.17 -3.06
C ASN A 65 6.58 -0.89 -3.85
N ALA A 66 7.03 0.17 -3.17
CA ALA A 66 7.44 1.42 -3.80
C ALA A 66 8.90 1.39 -4.29
N THR A 67 9.73 0.50 -3.74
CA THR A 67 11.13 0.36 -4.14
C THR A 67 11.20 -0.14 -5.59
N PRO A 68 11.82 0.60 -6.52
CA PRO A 68 12.00 0.12 -7.88
C PRO A 68 12.80 -1.18 -7.87
N ALA A 69 12.36 -2.17 -8.66
CA ALA A 69 13.19 -3.34 -8.90
C ALA A 69 14.53 -2.88 -9.51
N PRO A 70 15.67 -3.43 -9.07
CA PRO A 70 16.94 -3.15 -9.72
C PRO A 70 16.82 -3.55 -11.18
N GLN A 71 16.79 -2.56 -12.06
CA GLN A 71 16.68 -2.77 -13.48
C GLN A 71 17.96 -3.49 -13.91
N ALA A 72 17.85 -4.73 -14.37
CA ALA A 72 19.00 -5.46 -14.89
C ALA A 72 19.61 -4.60 -16.00
N ASP A 73 20.90 -4.28 -15.84
CA ASP A 73 21.63 -3.49 -16.81
C ASP A 73 21.72 -4.32 -18.10
N LEU A 74 20.85 -3.99 -19.06
CA LEU A 74 20.78 -4.65 -20.36
C LEU A 74 22.13 -4.58 -21.08
N ALA A 75 22.96 -3.58 -20.80
CA ALA A 75 24.30 -3.46 -21.36
C ALA A 75 25.30 -4.48 -20.78
N ARG A 76 24.98 -5.10 -19.63
CA ARG A 76 25.81 -6.12 -18.96
C ARG A 76 25.25 -7.53 -19.09
N MET A 77 24.11 -7.70 -19.74
CA MET A 77 23.53 -9.02 -19.99
C MET A 77 24.22 -9.70 -21.18
N ALA A 78 24.60 -10.96 -21.00
CA ALA A 78 25.17 -11.76 -22.09
C ALA A 78 24.12 -12.00 -23.18
N VAL A 79 24.47 -11.70 -24.44
CA VAL A 79 23.59 -11.98 -25.59
C VAL A 79 23.56 -13.49 -25.84
N LEU A 80 22.40 -14.12 -25.59
CA LEU A 80 22.22 -15.58 -25.67
C LEU A 80 21.72 -16.09 -27.04
N GLY A 81 21.49 -15.21 -28.03
CA GLY A 81 20.98 -15.63 -29.33
C GLY A 81 21.34 -14.67 -30.47
N ARG A 82 21.48 -15.22 -31.67
CA ARG A 82 21.59 -14.48 -32.94
C ARG A 82 20.48 -15.02 -33.86
N ALA A 83 19.84 -14.12 -34.61
CA ALA A 83 18.82 -14.48 -35.61
C ALA A 83 19.46 -15.06 -36.88
#